data_AF-A0A971EC42-F1
#
_entry.id   AF-A0A971EC42-F1
#
_cell.length_a   1.000
_cell.length_b   1.000
_cell.length_c   1.000
_cell.angle_alpha   90.00
_cell.angle_beta   90.00
_cell.angle_gamma   90.00
#
_symmetry.space_group_name_H-M   'P 1'
#
loop_
_entity.id
_entity.type
_entity.pdbx_description
1 polymer ?
#
loop_
_entity_poly.entity_id
_entity_poly.type
_entity_poly.pdbx_seq_one_letter_code
_entity_poly.pdbx_strand_id
1 'polypeptide(L)'
;MTEYFGTNVEAIFDTMPERFRPDQVKDVDVTIGYDITGEGGGKWVVTIQQETLKVEKISGDLPPCSVTITADAQTFIGGTLGKIDLGTALSAGKFKVNGDISIMTGIVPKAFKKFKAAGDEPKAEELISLKTSTSIDQRFATGPHMGKWFKGLKEKKFYASRCPSCGRTQVPPREVCAECLVRSDEFIEIGPKGTVANMDVVYYASPDPLTGKVRSTPYVTLYLWMDGSTPGECLSFDLNPKDTHRIKRGMRVRPVWNEVRTGGIDDLLYFEIDD
;
A
#
# COMPACT_ATOMS: atom_id res chain seq x y z
N MET A 1 -31.97 12.18 -25.70
CA MET A 1 -30.65 12.46 -26.30
C MET A 1 -30.02 11.13 -26.62
N THR A 2 -29.47 10.96 -27.82
CA THR A 2 -28.83 9.71 -28.25
C THR A 2 -27.52 9.51 -27.50
N GLU A 3 -27.32 8.33 -26.93
CA GLU A 3 -26.13 8.01 -26.13
C GLU A 3 -25.23 7.00 -26.86
N TYR A 4 -23.93 7.24 -26.77
CA TYR A 4 -22.89 6.32 -27.22
C TYR A 4 -21.91 6.11 -26.07
N PHE A 5 -21.48 4.86 -25.84
CA PHE A 5 -20.52 4.52 -24.78
C PHE A 5 -20.91 5.02 -23.37
N GLY A 6 -22.21 5.10 -23.08
CA GLY A 6 -22.72 5.55 -21.77
C GLY A 6 -22.70 7.07 -21.55
N THR A 7 -22.57 7.87 -22.61
CA THR A 7 -22.64 9.34 -22.53
C THR A 7 -23.21 9.94 -23.82
N ASN A 8 -23.39 11.26 -23.88
CA ASN A 8 -23.83 11.98 -25.07
C ASN A 8 -22.90 13.18 -25.34
N VAL A 9 -23.04 13.79 -26.52
CA VAL A 9 -22.16 14.88 -26.97
C VAL A 9 -22.28 16.10 -26.04
N GLU A 10 -23.50 16.46 -25.64
CA GLU A 10 -23.76 17.60 -24.74
C GLU A 10 -23.04 17.45 -23.40
N ALA A 11 -23.10 16.28 -22.78
CA ALA A 11 -22.41 16.01 -21.52
C ALA A 11 -20.87 16.23 -21.59
N ILE A 12 -20.25 15.99 -22.74
CA ILE A 12 -18.82 16.25 -22.93
C ILE A 12 -18.54 17.76 -22.89
N PHE A 13 -19.37 18.56 -23.57
CA PHE A 13 -19.22 20.02 -23.64
C PHE A 13 -19.64 20.72 -22.34
N ASP A 14 -20.72 20.30 -21.70
CA ASP A 14 -21.24 20.89 -20.45
C ASP A 14 -20.24 20.73 -19.30
N THR A 15 -19.42 19.67 -19.31
CA THR A 15 -18.38 19.43 -18.30
C THR A 15 -17.03 20.07 -18.64
N MET A 16 -16.88 20.74 -19.80
CA MET A 16 -15.60 21.37 -20.17
C MET A 16 -15.16 22.48 -19.19
N PRO A 17 -16.05 23.38 -18.71
CA PRO A 17 -15.69 24.39 -17.72
C PRO A 17 -15.08 23.81 -16.43
N GLU A 18 -15.64 22.71 -15.92
CA GLU A 18 -15.15 22.05 -14.70
C GLU A 18 -13.80 21.35 -14.90
N ARG A 19 -13.50 20.96 -16.14
CA ARG A 19 -12.27 20.24 -16.51
C ARG A 19 -11.15 21.16 -17.00
N PHE A 20 -11.42 22.45 -17.17
CA PHE A 20 -10.46 23.42 -17.70
C PHE A 20 -9.29 23.67 -16.73
N ARG A 21 -8.09 23.84 -17.29
CA ARG A 21 -6.82 24.03 -16.57
C ARG A 21 -6.14 25.31 -17.07
N PRO A 22 -6.54 26.49 -16.56
CA PRO A 22 -6.03 27.78 -17.04
C PRO A 22 -4.50 27.90 -16.90
N ASP A 23 -3.95 27.31 -15.83
CA ASP A 23 -2.52 27.28 -15.54
C ASP A 23 -1.67 26.59 -16.62
N GLN A 24 -2.27 25.73 -17.44
CA GLN A 24 -1.60 24.94 -18.49
C GLN A 24 -1.63 25.60 -19.87
N VAL A 25 -2.35 26.72 -20.02
CA VAL A 25 -2.58 27.40 -21.31
C VAL A 25 -2.40 28.92 -21.20
N LYS A 26 -1.35 29.35 -20.49
CA LYS A 26 -0.95 30.76 -20.42
C LYS A 26 -0.60 31.28 -21.82
N ASP A 27 -1.05 32.49 -22.12
CA ASP A 27 -0.83 33.18 -23.40
C ASP A 27 -1.38 32.43 -24.64
N VAL A 28 -2.39 31.58 -24.44
CA VAL A 28 -3.08 30.88 -25.53
C VAL A 28 -4.42 31.53 -25.82
N ASP A 29 -4.55 32.08 -27.03
CA ASP A 29 -5.80 32.62 -27.58
C ASP A 29 -6.20 31.78 -28.80
N VAL A 30 -7.18 30.89 -28.67
CA VAL A 30 -7.64 29.99 -29.73
C VAL A 30 -9.16 29.82 -29.73
N THR A 31 -9.73 29.68 -30.93
CA THR A 31 -11.13 29.33 -31.12
C THR A 31 -11.23 27.98 -31.81
N ILE A 32 -11.91 27.03 -31.19
CA ILE A 32 -12.04 25.64 -31.64
C ILE A 32 -13.49 25.39 -32.03
N GLY A 33 -13.73 25.07 -33.29
CA GLY A 33 -15.03 24.69 -33.82
C GLY A 33 -15.22 23.18 -33.79
N TYR A 34 -16.39 22.73 -33.38
CA TYR A 34 -16.81 21.34 -33.43
C TYR A 34 -18.08 21.24 -34.27
N ASP A 35 -18.05 20.48 -35.35
CA ASP A 35 -19.19 20.12 -36.19
C ASP A 35 -19.47 18.62 -36.05
N ILE A 36 -20.28 18.28 -35.06
CA ILE A 36 -20.58 16.89 -34.73
C ILE A 36 -21.86 16.49 -35.46
N THR A 37 -21.74 15.61 -36.44
CA THR A 37 -22.84 15.21 -37.32
C THR A 37 -23.56 13.96 -36.83
N GLY A 38 -24.71 13.63 -37.44
CA GLY A 38 -25.49 12.44 -37.09
C GLY A 38 -26.42 12.63 -35.88
N GLU A 39 -27.02 11.53 -35.45
CA GLU A 39 -28.01 11.53 -34.36
C GLU A 39 -27.35 11.89 -33.01
N GLY A 40 -27.90 12.86 -32.29
CA GLY A 40 -27.31 13.39 -31.06
C GLY A 40 -26.11 14.32 -31.25
N GLY A 41 -25.80 14.68 -32.51
CA GLY A 41 -24.78 15.68 -32.85
C GLY A 41 -25.23 17.13 -32.64
N GLY A 42 -24.36 18.07 -33.02
CA GLY A 42 -24.56 19.50 -32.92
C GLY A 42 -23.28 20.28 -33.26
N LYS A 43 -23.35 21.61 -33.18
CA LYS A 43 -22.20 22.48 -33.40
C LYS A 43 -21.84 23.23 -32.12
N TRP A 44 -20.56 23.23 -31.78
CA TRP A 44 -20.03 23.94 -30.61
C TRP A 44 -18.82 24.78 -30.98
N VAL A 45 -18.68 25.91 -30.29
CA VAL A 45 -17.51 26.77 -30.35
C VAL A 45 -16.91 26.83 -28.95
N VAL A 46 -15.64 26.47 -28.84
CA VAL A 46 -14.87 26.53 -27.61
C VAL A 46 -13.78 27.59 -27.79
N THR A 47 -13.88 28.67 -27.02
CA THR A 47 -12.93 29.78 -27.07
C THR A 47 -12.10 29.78 -25.79
N ILE A 48 -10.78 29.73 -25.94
CA ILE A 48 -9.82 29.97 -24.86
C ILE A 48 -9.18 31.32 -25.15
N GLN A 49 -9.33 32.27 -24.24
CA GLN A 49 -8.73 33.60 -24.37
C GLN A 49 -8.41 34.15 -22.98
N GLN A 50 -7.21 34.71 -22.80
CA GLN A 50 -6.78 35.32 -21.53
C GLN A 50 -7.03 34.42 -20.30
N GLU A 51 -6.67 33.13 -20.40
CA GLU A 51 -6.90 32.13 -19.33
C GLU A 51 -8.39 31.91 -18.96
N THR A 52 -9.32 32.37 -19.80
CA THR A 52 -10.75 32.12 -19.66
C THR A 52 -11.26 31.18 -20.72
N LEU A 53 -12.26 30.38 -20.38
CA LEU A 53 -12.92 29.43 -21.27
C LEU A 53 -14.37 29.84 -21.50
N LYS A 54 -14.78 29.84 -22.76
CA LYS A 54 -16.18 29.99 -23.18
C LYS A 54 -16.57 28.81 -24.07
N VAL A 55 -17.69 28.17 -23.76
CA VAL A 55 -18.25 27.06 -24.53
C VAL A 55 -19.65 27.44 -24.97
N GLU A 56 -19.91 27.41 -26.28
CA GLU A 56 -21.19 27.86 -26.85
C GLU A 56 -21.70 26.83 -27.86
N LYS A 57 -22.98 26.49 -27.75
CA LYS A 57 -23.69 25.70 -28.77
C LYS A 57 -24.25 26.65 -29.83
N ILE A 58 -24.01 26.35 -31.11
CA ILE A 58 -24.37 27.22 -32.24
C ILE A 58 -25.43 26.52 -33.11
N SER A 59 -26.48 27.24 -33.49
CA SER A 59 -27.59 26.72 -34.32
C SER A 59 -27.42 26.96 -35.83
N GLY A 60 -26.29 27.55 -36.25
CA GLY A 60 -25.98 27.92 -37.64
C GLY A 60 -24.60 27.45 -38.09
N ASP A 61 -23.96 28.21 -38.99
CA ASP A 61 -22.60 27.92 -39.41
C ASP A 61 -21.57 28.28 -38.34
N LEU A 62 -20.49 27.50 -38.28
CA LEU A 62 -19.40 27.78 -37.36
C LEU A 62 -18.72 29.10 -37.77
N PRO A 63 -18.40 29.99 -36.81
CA PRO A 63 -17.60 31.17 -37.08
C PRO A 63 -16.18 30.77 -37.51
N PRO A 64 -15.34 31.72 -37.99
CA PRO A 64 -13.93 31.46 -38.24
C PRO A 64 -13.25 30.90 -36.98
N CYS A 65 -12.75 29.66 -37.07
CA CYS A 65 -12.07 28.97 -35.99
C CYS A 65 -10.60 28.73 -36.34
N SER A 66 -9.72 28.75 -35.34
CA SER A 66 -8.30 28.38 -35.48
C SER A 66 -8.16 26.91 -35.91
N VAL A 67 -9.08 26.06 -35.44
CA VAL A 67 -9.24 24.68 -35.89
C VAL A 67 -10.71 24.28 -35.83
N THR A 68 -11.16 23.48 -36.81
CA THR A 68 -12.49 22.90 -36.88
C THR A 68 -12.39 21.39 -36.94
N ILE A 69 -13.10 20.72 -36.04
CA ILE A 69 -13.17 19.26 -35.92
C ILE A 69 -14.55 18.81 -36.41
N THR A 70 -14.58 17.89 -37.37
CA THR A 70 -15.82 17.31 -37.90
C THR A 70 -15.81 15.81 -37.76
N ALA A 71 -16.84 15.25 -37.12
CA ALA A 71 -17.01 13.81 -36.95
C ALA A 71 -18.48 13.47 -36.67
N ASP A 72 -18.91 12.24 -36.88
CA ASP A 72 -20.21 11.80 -36.36
C ASP A 72 -20.17 11.66 -34.83
N ALA A 73 -21.33 11.73 -34.17
CA ALA A 73 -21.46 11.69 -32.72
C ALA A 73 -20.79 10.47 -32.07
N GLN A 74 -20.91 9.28 -32.68
CA GLN A 74 -20.30 8.05 -32.16
C GLN A 74 -18.77 8.13 -32.23
N THR A 75 -18.22 8.55 -33.37
CA THR A 75 -16.77 8.71 -33.57
C THR A 75 -16.20 9.75 -32.60
N PHE A 76 -16.88 10.88 -32.41
CA PHE A 76 -16.45 11.94 -31.49
C PHE A 76 -16.41 11.46 -30.03
N ILE A 77 -17.49 10.82 -29.56
CA ILE A 77 -17.57 10.33 -28.17
C ILE A 77 -16.55 9.20 -27.95
N GLY A 78 -16.48 8.24 -28.87
CA GLY A 78 -15.54 7.12 -28.76
C GLY A 78 -14.08 7.57 -28.78
N GLY A 79 -13.73 8.57 -29.60
CA GLY A 79 -12.40 9.16 -29.61
C GLY A 79 -12.06 9.90 -28.32
N THR A 80 -13.02 10.67 -27.77
CA THR A 80 -12.86 11.39 -26.51
C THR A 80 -12.62 10.44 -25.33
N LEU A 81 -13.29 9.28 -25.33
CA LEU A 81 -13.15 8.23 -24.31
C LEU A 81 -11.97 7.27 -24.58
N GLY A 82 -11.24 7.45 -25.69
CA GLY A 82 -10.17 6.53 -26.12
C GLY A 82 -10.64 5.12 -26.50
N LYS A 83 -11.94 4.93 -26.74
CA LYS A 83 -12.54 3.67 -27.22
C LYS A 83 -12.43 3.52 -28.74
N ILE A 84 -12.27 4.62 -29.46
CA ILE A 84 -12.02 4.64 -30.92
C ILE A 84 -10.67 5.31 -31.17
N ASP A 85 -9.83 4.65 -31.96
CA ASP A 85 -8.56 5.22 -32.41
C ASP A 85 -8.80 6.35 -33.44
N LEU A 86 -8.47 7.59 -33.07
CA LEU A 86 -8.69 8.76 -33.91
C LEU A 86 -7.77 8.80 -35.14
N GLY A 87 -6.61 8.13 -35.12
CA GLY A 87 -5.73 8.02 -36.29
C GLY A 87 -6.35 7.18 -37.41
N THR A 88 -6.95 6.05 -37.04
CA THR A 88 -7.70 5.18 -37.95
C THR A 88 -8.97 5.87 -38.43
N ALA A 89 -9.69 6.57 -37.55
CA ALA A 89 -10.89 7.33 -37.92
C ALA A 89 -10.60 8.48 -38.90
N LEU A 90 -9.45 9.17 -38.74
CA LEU A 90 -8.96 10.21 -39.66
C LEU A 90 -8.65 9.62 -41.03
N SER A 91 -7.91 8.50 -41.06
CA SER A 91 -7.56 7.79 -42.31
C SER A 91 -8.80 7.29 -43.06
N ALA A 92 -9.84 6.88 -42.33
CA ALA A 92 -11.13 6.46 -42.88
C ALA A 92 -12.07 7.62 -43.26
N GLY A 93 -11.67 8.88 -43.04
CA GLY A 93 -12.47 10.07 -43.34
C GLY A 93 -13.67 10.30 -42.42
N LYS A 94 -13.80 9.52 -41.33
CA LYS A 94 -14.86 9.64 -40.30
C LYS A 94 -14.58 10.72 -39.26
N PHE A 95 -13.32 11.10 -39.15
CA PHE A 95 -12.84 12.21 -38.33
C PHE A 95 -12.07 13.16 -39.25
N LYS A 96 -12.37 14.45 -39.21
CA LYS A 96 -11.72 15.47 -40.05
C LYS A 96 -11.27 16.63 -39.18
N VAL A 97 -10.09 17.17 -39.48
CA VAL A 97 -9.55 18.35 -38.82
C VAL A 97 -9.16 19.35 -39.90
N ASN A 98 -9.71 20.56 -39.83
CA ASN A 98 -9.40 21.67 -40.73
C ASN A 98 -8.79 22.81 -39.91
N GLY A 99 -7.63 23.33 -40.32
CA GLY A 99 -6.90 24.37 -39.58
C GLY A 99 -5.68 23.81 -38.84
N ASP A 100 -5.28 24.47 -37.75
CA ASP A 100 -4.04 24.13 -37.04
C ASP A 100 -4.21 22.89 -36.13
N ILE A 101 -3.69 21.75 -36.59
CA ILE A 101 -3.77 20.47 -35.88
C ILE A 101 -2.97 20.44 -34.57
N SER A 102 -2.02 21.36 -34.38
CA SER A 102 -1.24 21.47 -33.14
C SER A 102 -2.12 21.90 -31.96
N ILE A 103 -3.23 22.59 -32.23
CA ILE A 103 -4.22 22.96 -31.23
C ILE A 103 -4.88 21.69 -30.66
N MET A 104 -5.28 20.75 -31.52
CA MET A 104 -5.90 19.49 -31.08
C MET A 104 -4.90 18.56 -30.37
N THR A 105 -3.67 18.46 -30.86
CA THR A 105 -2.67 17.48 -30.37
C THR A 105 -1.83 18.01 -29.21
N GLY A 106 -1.67 19.33 -29.09
CA GLY A 106 -0.82 19.98 -28.09
C GLY A 106 -1.59 20.82 -27.07
N ILE A 107 -2.59 21.61 -27.49
CA ILE A 107 -3.29 22.56 -26.61
C ILE A 107 -4.45 21.89 -25.88
N VAL A 108 -5.38 21.26 -26.60
CA VAL A 108 -6.58 20.62 -26.00
C VAL A 108 -6.24 19.60 -24.89
N PRO A 109 -5.25 18.71 -25.03
CA PRO A 109 -4.91 17.74 -23.99
C PRO A 109 -4.31 18.38 -22.73
N LYS A 110 -3.68 19.56 -22.87
CA LYS A 110 -3.16 20.34 -21.74
C LYS A 110 -4.27 21.17 -21.07
N ALA A 111 -5.11 21.81 -21.89
CA ALA A 111 -6.20 22.68 -21.47
C ALA A 111 -7.27 21.96 -20.62
N PHE A 112 -7.50 20.67 -20.83
CA PHE A 112 -8.60 19.95 -20.18
C PHE A 112 -8.16 18.67 -19.48
N LYS A 113 -8.64 18.44 -18.25
CA LYS A 113 -8.61 17.10 -17.64
C LYS A 113 -9.40 16.13 -18.53
N LYS A 114 -8.95 14.86 -18.59
CA LYS A 114 -9.63 13.81 -19.36
C LYS A 114 -11.10 13.72 -18.97
N PHE A 115 -11.98 13.67 -19.96
CA PHE A 115 -13.39 13.39 -19.73
C PHE A 115 -13.55 11.94 -19.27
N LYS A 116 -14.45 11.71 -18.31
CA LYS A 116 -14.84 10.38 -17.83
C LYS A 116 -16.35 10.29 -17.93
N ALA A 117 -16.87 9.28 -18.62
CA ALA A 117 -18.31 9.02 -18.65
C ALA A 117 -18.77 8.53 -17.26
N ALA A 118 -20.02 8.81 -16.90
CA ALA A 118 -20.63 8.25 -15.70
C ALA A 118 -20.65 6.71 -15.82
N GLY A 119 -20.01 6.02 -14.87
CA GLY A 119 -19.86 4.55 -14.89
C GLY A 119 -18.55 4.02 -15.49
N ASP A 120 -17.64 4.87 -15.96
CA ASP A 120 -16.26 4.49 -16.39
C ASP A 120 -15.29 4.50 -15.19
N GLU A 121 -15.76 4.04 -14.03
CA GLU A 121 -14.86 3.61 -12.97
C GLU A 121 -14.23 2.29 -13.43
N PRO A 122 -12.90 2.13 -13.36
CA PRO A 122 -12.30 0.84 -13.63
C PRO A 122 -12.93 -0.16 -12.65
N LYS A 123 -13.75 -1.07 -13.16
CA LYS A 123 -14.16 -2.24 -12.40
C LYS A 123 -12.86 -2.91 -11.98
N ALA A 124 -12.57 -2.86 -10.68
CA ALA A 124 -11.48 -3.63 -10.12
C ALA A 124 -11.68 -5.07 -10.58
N GLU A 125 -10.75 -5.59 -11.38
CA GLU A 125 -10.80 -6.99 -11.77
C GLU A 125 -10.87 -7.82 -10.50
N GLU A 126 -11.88 -8.67 -10.40
CA GLU A 126 -12.01 -9.58 -9.27
C GLU A 126 -10.88 -10.61 -9.40
N LEU A 127 -9.75 -10.31 -8.77
CA LEU A 127 -8.59 -11.18 -8.79
C LEU A 127 -8.92 -12.46 -8.03
N ILE A 128 -8.81 -13.60 -8.72
CA ILE A 128 -8.82 -14.91 -8.07
C ILE A 128 -7.54 -15.03 -7.24
N SER A 129 -7.66 -14.87 -5.92
CA SER A 129 -6.55 -15.03 -4.99
C SER A 129 -6.49 -16.47 -4.51
N LEU A 130 -5.46 -17.20 -4.91
CA LEU A 130 -5.10 -18.48 -4.29
C LEU A 130 -4.11 -18.20 -3.16
N LYS A 131 -4.60 -18.17 -1.91
CA LYS A 131 -3.72 -18.10 -0.73
C LYS A 131 -3.07 -19.47 -0.54
N THR A 132 -1.83 -19.60 -0.96
CA THR A 132 -1.00 -20.78 -0.68
C THR A 132 0.08 -20.43 0.34
N SER A 133 0.30 -21.31 1.32
CA SER A 133 1.48 -21.23 2.17
C SER A 133 2.60 -21.94 1.42
N THR A 134 3.59 -21.18 0.95
CA THR A 134 4.81 -21.77 0.38
C THR A 134 5.61 -22.40 1.50
N SER A 135 5.45 -23.71 1.71
CA SER A 135 6.35 -24.49 2.57
C SER A 135 7.60 -24.83 1.80
N ILE A 136 8.76 -24.50 2.36
CA ILE A 136 10.03 -25.08 1.95
C ILE A 136 10.38 -26.07 3.05
N ASP A 137 10.43 -27.36 2.73
CA ASP A 137 10.73 -28.42 3.69
C ASP A 137 12.20 -28.40 4.10
N GLN A 138 12.55 -27.42 4.93
CA GLN A 138 13.89 -27.28 5.48
C GLN A 138 13.95 -27.95 6.85
N ARG A 139 14.87 -28.92 6.97
CA ARG A 139 15.21 -29.54 8.25
C ARG A 139 16.50 -28.93 8.77
N PHE A 140 16.38 -28.03 9.74
CA PHE A 140 17.54 -27.50 10.47
C PHE A 140 17.69 -28.21 11.82
N ALA A 141 18.94 -28.57 12.17
CA ALA A 141 19.25 -28.93 13.53
C ALA A 141 19.31 -27.65 14.38
N THR A 142 18.65 -27.65 15.54
CA THR A 142 18.71 -26.52 16.49
C THR A 142 20.08 -26.40 17.16
N GLY A 143 20.93 -27.41 17.07
CA GLY A 143 22.22 -27.44 17.75
C GLY A 143 22.08 -27.57 19.27
N PRO A 144 23.20 -27.69 19.99
CA PRO A 144 23.20 -27.93 21.44
C PRO A 144 22.57 -26.78 22.25
N HIS A 145 22.86 -25.53 21.86
CA HIS A 145 22.43 -24.33 22.61
C HIS A 145 20.93 -24.05 22.46
N MET A 146 20.42 -23.94 21.22
CA MET A 146 18.99 -23.75 21.03
C MET A 146 18.21 -25.02 21.36
N GLY A 147 18.79 -26.21 21.17
CA GLY A 147 18.20 -27.46 21.65
C GLY A 147 17.96 -27.46 23.16
N LYS A 148 18.94 -26.96 23.95
CA LYS A 148 18.78 -26.78 25.40
C LYS A 148 17.71 -25.73 25.74
N TRP A 149 17.67 -24.62 25.00
CA TRP A 149 16.64 -23.58 25.16
C TRP A 149 15.22 -24.13 24.95
N PHE A 150 14.97 -24.78 23.81
CA PHE A 150 13.65 -25.33 23.48
C PHE A 150 13.23 -26.48 24.41
N LYS A 151 14.18 -27.32 24.83
CA LYS A 151 13.91 -28.31 25.89
C LYS A 151 13.52 -27.63 27.20
N GLY A 152 14.18 -26.52 27.55
CA GLY A 152 13.82 -25.70 28.69
C GLY A 152 12.40 -25.14 28.60
N LEU A 153 12.02 -24.55 27.47
CA LEU A 153 10.65 -24.02 27.28
C LEU A 153 9.60 -25.10 27.49
N LYS A 154 9.85 -26.31 26.99
CA LYS A 154 8.96 -27.47 27.21
C LYS A 154 8.76 -27.81 28.69
N GLU A 155 9.82 -27.65 29.48
CA GLU A 155 9.89 -27.86 30.92
C GLU A 155 9.52 -26.61 31.75
N LYS A 156 9.08 -25.51 31.11
CA LYS A 156 8.79 -24.21 31.74
C LYS A 156 10.01 -23.57 32.42
N LYS A 157 11.19 -23.76 31.83
CA LYS A 157 12.48 -23.25 32.31
C LYS A 157 13.16 -22.41 31.25
N PHE A 158 13.91 -21.40 31.70
CA PHE A 158 14.79 -20.63 30.84
C PHE A 158 16.24 -20.92 31.17
N TYR A 159 17.06 -21.01 30.13
CA TYR A 159 18.49 -21.18 30.27
C TYR A 159 19.23 -20.03 29.62
N ALA A 160 20.39 -19.70 30.15
CA ALA A 160 21.39 -18.83 29.54
C ALA A 160 22.73 -19.58 29.43
N SER A 161 23.55 -19.22 28.46
CA SER A 161 24.95 -19.66 28.41
C SER A 161 25.83 -18.71 29.22
N ARG A 162 26.68 -19.21 30.11
CA ARG A 162 27.64 -18.41 30.88
C ARG A 162 29.01 -18.40 30.21
N CYS A 163 29.57 -17.20 30.02
CA CYS A 163 30.93 -17.04 29.52
C CYS A 163 31.96 -17.41 30.60
N PRO A 164 32.93 -18.29 30.30
CA PRO A 164 33.95 -18.67 31.27
C PRO A 164 34.97 -17.55 31.56
N SER A 165 35.10 -16.56 30.67
CA SER A 165 36.08 -15.47 30.82
C SER A 165 35.55 -14.30 31.64
N CYS A 166 34.32 -13.84 31.35
CA CYS A 166 33.75 -12.65 31.97
C CYS A 166 32.52 -12.92 32.85
N GLY A 167 32.02 -14.16 32.90
CA GLY A 167 30.83 -14.52 33.66
C GLY A 167 29.50 -14.04 33.07
N ARG A 168 29.51 -13.28 31.95
CA ARG A 168 28.29 -12.80 31.28
C ARG A 168 27.39 -13.95 30.88
N THR A 169 26.09 -13.79 31.11
CA THR A 169 25.06 -14.76 30.76
C THR A 169 24.31 -14.29 29.51
N GLN A 170 24.20 -15.12 28.48
CA GLN A 170 23.51 -14.76 27.23
C GLN A 170 22.18 -15.50 27.14
N VAL A 171 21.10 -14.74 26.91
CA VAL A 171 19.73 -15.26 26.77
C VAL A 171 19.12 -14.79 25.45
N PRO A 172 18.62 -15.69 24.57
CA PRO A 172 18.80 -17.14 24.62
C PRO A 172 20.29 -17.57 24.65
N PRO A 173 20.61 -18.83 25.06
CA PRO A 173 21.98 -19.32 25.09
C PRO A 173 22.66 -19.20 23.72
N ARG A 174 23.90 -18.72 23.70
CA ARG A 174 24.72 -18.58 22.48
C ARG A 174 26.03 -19.36 22.62
N GLU A 175 26.50 -19.94 21.53
CA GLU A 175 27.74 -20.74 21.51
C GLU A 175 28.98 -19.94 21.87
N VAL A 176 29.01 -18.66 21.50
CA VAL A 176 30.16 -17.78 21.67
C VAL A 176 29.72 -16.52 22.43
N CYS A 177 30.56 -16.05 23.34
CA CYS A 177 30.36 -14.78 24.02
C CYS A 177 30.52 -13.61 23.05
N ALA A 178 29.50 -12.75 22.95
CA ALA A 178 29.53 -11.59 22.06
C ALA A 178 30.65 -10.56 22.39
N GLU A 179 31.13 -10.51 23.64
CA GLU A 179 32.24 -9.60 24.02
C GLU A 179 33.60 -10.28 23.93
N CYS A 180 33.74 -11.45 24.56
CA CYS A 180 35.03 -12.11 24.73
C CYS A 180 35.43 -12.98 23.54
N LEU A 181 34.49 -13.30 22.64
CA LEU A 181 34.69 -14.17 21.48
C LEU A 181 35.21 -15.58 21.85
N VAL A 182 34.85 -16.06 23.04
CA VAL A 182 35.17 -17.42 23.52
C VAL A 182 33.91 -18.28 23.64
N ARG A 183 34.07 -19.61 23.52
CA ARG A 183 32.97 -20.56 23.67
C ARG A 183 32.32 -20.46 25.06
N SER A 184 30.99 -20.54 25.10
CA SER A 184 30.16 -20.48 26.30
C SER A 184 29.26 -21.72 26.35
N ASP A 185 29.81 -22.85 26.78
CA ASP A 185 29.13 -24.15 26.78
C ASP A 185 28.48 -24.49 28.15
N GLU A 186 28.70 -23.68 29.20
CA GLU A 186 28.03 -23.82 30.50
C GLU A 186 26.60 -23.23 30.42
N PHE A 187 25.59 -24.06 30.73
CA PHE A 187 24.20 -23.61 30.82
C PHE A 187 23.79 -23.38 32.26
N ILE A 188 23.22 -22.22 32.54
CA ILE A 188 22.64 -21.87 33.83
C ILE A 188 21.13 -21.61 33.69
N GLU A 189 20.34 -22.00 34.68
CA GLU A 189 18.92 -21.68 34.74
C GLU A 189 18.73 -20.23 35.21
N ILE A 190 17.81 -19.50 34.58
CA ILE A 190 17.49 -18.09 34.88
C ILE A 190 15.96 -17.87 34.91
N GLY A 191 15.52 -16.75 35.46
CA GLY A 191 14.11 -16.41 35.58
C GLY A 191 13.37 -17.26 36.63
N PRO A 192 12.10 -17.67 36.39
CA PRO A 192 11.34 -17.48 35.16
C PRO A 192 10.80 -16.06 34.99
N LYS A 193 10.79 -15.27 36.07
CA LYS A 193 10.33 -13.88 36.06
C LYS A 193 11.42 -12.94 35.52
N GLY A 194 11.02 -11.74 35.16
CA GLY A 194 11.93 -10.72 34.64
C GLY A 194 11.41 -9.31 34.86
N THR A 195 12.29 -8.35 34.61
CA THR A 195 12.00 -6.92 34.68
C THR A 195 11.99 -6.34 33.28
N VAL A 196 10.99 -5.52 32.97
CA VAL A 196 10.88 -4.84 31.67
C VAL A 196 11.99 -3.80 31.54
N ALA A 197 13.00 -4.09 30.73
CA ALA A 197 14.09 -3.16 30.43
C ALA A 197 13.64 -2.10 29.42
N ASN A 198 12.95 -2.53 28.37
CA ASN A 198 12.37 -1.67 27.35
C ASN A 198 11.16 -2.35 26.68
N MET A 199 10.42 -1.62 25.85
CA MET A 199 9.31 -2.16 25.06
C MET A 199 9.09 -1.34 23.80
N ASP A 200 8.60 -2.01 22.75
CA ASP A 200 8.12 -1.38 21.52
C ASP A 200 6.60 -1.60 21.42
N VAL A 201 5.83 -0.51 21.29
CA VAL A 201 4.38 -0.56 21.07
C VAL A 201 4.10 -0.36 19.59
N VAL A 202 3.60 -1.40 18.92
CA VAL A 202 3.43 -1.43 17.47
C VAL A 202 1.97 -1.20 17.09
N TYR A 203 1.71 -0.07 16.43
CA TYR A 203 0.40 0.29 15.88
C TYR A 203 0.24 -0.06 14.39
N TYR A 204 1.34 -0.47 13.74
CA TYR A 204 1.32 -0.88 12.34
C TYR A 204 0.98 -2.36 12.21
N ALA A 205 -0.08 -2.65 11.46
CA ALA A 205 -0.54 -4.01 11.22
C ALA A 205 0.38 -4.70 10.20
N SER A 206 1.42 -5.38 10.70
CA SER A 206 2.33 -6.19 9.87
C SER A 206 1.78 -7.61 9.71
N PRO A 207 1.90 -8.22 8.52
CA PRO A 207 1.72 -9.65 8.37
C PRO A 207 2.82 -10.37 9.16
N ASP A 208 2.45 -11.46 9.82
CA ASP A 208 3.39 -12.40 10.40
C ASP A 208 4.16 -13.10 9.27
N PRO A 209 5.51 -13.06 9.27
CA PRO A 209 6.30 -13.55 8.15
C PRO A 209 6.24 -15.08 8.00
N LEU A 210 5.85 -15.81 9.04
CA LEU A 210 5.74 -17.28 9.01
C LEU A 210 4.35 -17.72 8.53
N THR A 211 3.30 -17.04 8.97
CA THR A 211 1.91 -17.48 8.74
C THR A 211 1.14 -16.62 7.74
N GLY A 212 1.65 -15.44 7.37
CA GLY A 212 0.97 -14.45 6.53
C GLY A 212 -0.24 -13.78 7.18
N LYS A 213 -0.59 -14.14 8.42
CA LYS A 213 -1.72 -13.55 9.14
C LYS A 213 -1.37 -12.15 9.62
N VAL A 214 -2.27 -11.20 9.42
CA VAL A 214 -2.09 -9.84 9.93
C VAL A 214 -2.26 -9.83 11.44
N ARG A 215 -1.27 -9.32 12.15
CA ARG A 215 -1.32 -9.18 13.62
C ARG A 215 -2.33 -8.11 14.02
N SER A 216 -3.08 -8.36 15.08
CA SER A 216 -3.95 -7.35 15.70
C SER A 216 -3.12 -6.26 16.37
N THR A 217 -3.48 -4.99 16.13
CA THR A 217 -2.82 -3.82 16.72
C THR A 217 -3.69 -3.13 17.78
N PRO A 218 -3.10 -2.53 18.83
CA PRO A 218 -1.67 -2.53 19.13
C PRO A 218 -1.20 -3.86 19.75
N TYR A 219 0.06 -4.22 19.50
CA TYR A 219 0.77 -5.26 20.24
C TYR A 219 2.09 -4.72 20.79
N VAL A 220 2.63 -5.37 21.82
CA VAL A 220 3.84 -4.93 22.51
C VAL A 220 4.88 -6.03 22.52
N THR A 221 6.08 -5.72 22.03
CA THR A 221 7.26 -6.56 22.21
C THR A 221 8.07 -6.01 23.38
N LEU A 222 8.34 -6.86 24.37
CA LEU A 222 9.13 -6.54 25.55
C LEU A 222 10.60 -6.88 25.33
N TYR A 223 11.48 -6.12 25.95
CA TYR A 223 12.87 -6.49 26.20
C TYR A 223 13.03 -6.70 27.70
N LEU A 224 13.39 -7.91 28.10
CA LEU A 224 13.32 -8.39 29.48
C LEU A 224 14.71 -8.68 30.04
N TRP A 225 15.02 -8.12 31.20
CA TRP A 225 16.08 -8.64 32.06
C TRP A 225 15.52 -9.77 32.90
N MET A 226 15.89 -11.00 32.54
CA MET A 226 15.48 -12.20 33.26
C MET A 226 16.21 -12.25 34.62
N ASP A 227 15.55 -12.73 35.67
CA ASP A 227 16.20 -12.85 36.97
C ASP A 227 17.43 -13.76 36.90
N GLY A 228 18.54 -13.31 37.48
CA GLY A 228 19.82 -14.03 37.41
C GLY A 228 20.60 -13.86 36.10
N SER A 229 20.09 -13.08 35.13
CA SER A 229 20.84 -12.70 33.92
C SER A 229 21.74 -11.47 34.15
N THR A 230 22.79 -11.34 33.34
CA THR A 230 23.66 -10.16 33.32
C THR A 230 22.86 -8.93 32.85
N PRO A 231 22.91 -7.80 33.60
CA PRO A 231 22.27 -6.56 33.17
C PRO A 231 22.67 -6.17 31.74
N GLY A 232 21.67 -5.83 30.92
CA GLY A 232 21.86 -5.49 29.51
C GLY A 232 21.71 -6.67 28.54
N GLU A 233 21.65 -7.91 29.02
CA GLU A 233 21.23 -9.06 28.19
C GLU A 233 19.72 -9.21 28.24
N CYS A 234 19.07 -8.90 27.12
CA CYS A 234 17.62 -8.85 27.04
C CYS A 234 17.07 -10.06 26.26
N LEU A 235 16.09 -10.74 26.85
CA LEU A 235 15.19 -11.61 26.11
C LEU A 235 14.08 -10.75 25.50
N SER A 236 13.85 -10.87 24.19
CA SER A 236 12.72 -10.24 23.52
C SER A 236 11.53 -11.19 23.43
N PHE A 237 10.34 -10.78 23.89
CA PHE A 237 9.13 -11.59 23.77
C PHE A 237 7.85 -10.75 23.86
N ASP A 238 6.73 -11.31 23.40
CA ASP A 238 5.45 -10.59 23.37
C ASP A 238 4.82 -10.44 24.77
N LEU A 239 4.14 -9.31 24.98
CA LEU A 239 3.30 -9.04 26.16
C LEU A 239 1.88 -9.57 25.95
N ASN A 240 1.21 -9.96 27.03
CA ASN A 240 -0.23 -10.18 27.06
C ASN A 240 -0.96 -8.95 26.51
N PRO A 241 -1.77 -9.07 25.43
CA PRO A 241 -2.46 -7.93 24.84
C PRO A 241 -3.32 -7.12 25.83
N LYS A 242 -3.81 -7.76 26.90
CA LYS A 242 -4.58 -7.11 27.96
C LYS A 242 -3.76 -6.10 28.77
N ASP A 243 -2.44 -6.28 28.86
CA ASP A 243 -1.54 -5.45 29.66
C ASP A 243 -0.96 -4.25 28.88
N THR A 244 -1.18 -4.18 27.56
CA THR A 244 -0.64 -3.15 26.66
C THR A 244 -0.85 -1.71 27.16
N HIS A 245 -1.96 -1.44 27.84
CA HIS A 245 -2.32 -0.09 28.30
C HIS A 245 -1.66 0.31 29.63
N ARG A 246 -1.07 -0.63 30.37
CA ARG A 246 -0.55 -0.40 31.72
C ARG A 246 0.93 -0.74 31.91
N ILE A 247 1.52 -1.46 30.96
CA ILE A 247 2.93 -1.86 31.01
C ILE A 247 3.88 -0.65 31.01
N LYS A 248 4.94 -0.71 31.84
CA LYS A 248 5.97 0.33 31.97
C LYS A 248 7.35 -0.29 32.18
N ARG A 249 8.41 0.45 31.82
CA ARG A 249 9.78 0.07 32.15
C ARG A 249 9.92 -0.10 33.65
N GLY A 250 10.68 -1.10 34.08
CA GLY A 250 10.88 -1.45 35.49
C GLY A 250 9.78 -2.34 36.09
N MET A 251 8.67 -2.59 35.40
CA MET A 251 7.64 -3.51 35.90
C MET A 251 8.13 -4.96 35.89
N ARG A 252 7.59 -5.74 36.83
CA ARG A 252 7.81 -7.17 36.94
C ARG A 252 6.85 -7.91 36.03
N VAL A 253 7.36 -8.93 35.35
CA VAL A 253 6.57 -9.79 34.48
C VAL A 253 6.87 -11.26 34.73
N ARG A 254 5.90 -12.11 34.43
CA ARG A 254 6.01 -13.56 34.51
C ARG A 254 5.56 -14.22 33.20
N PRO A 255 6.14 -15.37 32.83
CA PRO A 255 5.78 -16.07 31.60
C PRO A 255 4.42 -16.74 31.73
N VAL A 256 3.69 -16.77 30.62
CA VAL A 256 2.48 -17.57 30.44
C VAL A 256 2.79 -18.65 29.42
N TRP A 257 2.66 -19.90 29.87
CA TRP A 257 3.04 -21.07 29.08
C TRP A 257 1.83 -21.67 28.37
N ASN A 258 2.06 -22.20 27.18
CA ASN A 258 1.07 -23.01 26.48
C ASN A 258 0.82 -24.30 27.28
N GLU A 259 -0.43 -24.81 27.27
CA GLU A 259 -0.79 -26.05 27.96
C GLU A 259 -0.08 -27.25 27.33
N VAL A 260 -0.09 -27.29 26.00
CA VAL A 260 0.60 -28.30 25.19
C VAL A 260 1.94 -27.74 24.75
N ARG A 261 3.02 -28.40 25.17
CA ARG A 261 4.39 -27.96 24.92
C ARG A 261 5.14 -29.01 24.12
N THR A 262 5.68 -28.62 22.98
CA THR A 262 6.30 -29.52 22.00
C THR A 262 7.82 -29.40 21.95
N GLY A 263 8.39 -28.37 22.56
CA GLY A 263 9.79 -27.96 22.40
C GLY A 263 9.95 -26.94 21.26
N GLY A 264 8.98 -26.06 21.07
CA GLY A 264 8.99 -24.97 20.10
C GLY A 264 8.91 -23.59 20.76
N ILE A 265 8.96 -22.53 19.96
CA ILE A 265 8.81 -21.16 20.49
C ILE A 265 7.39 -20.92 21.05
N ASP A 266 6.38 -21.58 20.46
CA ASP A 266 4.97 -21.50 20.86
C ASP A 266 4.65 -22.19 22.20
N ASP A 267 5.65 -22.81 22.84
CA ASP A 267 5.52 -23.32 24.21
C ASP A 267 5.38 -22.18 25.22
N LEU A 268 5.91 -20.99 24.89
CA LEU A 268 5.72 -19.74 25.62
C LEU A 268 4.75 -18.86 24.85
N LEU A 269 3.63 -18.47 25.47
CA LEU A 269 2.60 -17.69 24.79
C LEU A 269 2.94 -16.20 24.80
N TYR A 270 3.29 -15.67 25.96
CA TYR A 270 3.64 -14.27 26.20
C TYR A 270 4.14 -14.10 27.64
N PHE A 271 4.55 -12.89 28.00
CA PHE A 271 4.69 -12.46 29.38
C PHE A 271 3.50 -11.60 29.80
N GLU A 272 3.13 -11.64 31.07
CA GLU A 272 2.13 -10.75 31.65
C GLU A 272 2.68 -10.07 32.90
N ILE A 273 2.05 -8.96 33.30
CA ILE A 273 2.44 -8.26 34.52
C ILE A 273 2.28 -9.18 35.73
N ASP A 274 3.34 -9.23 36.53
CA ASP A 274 3.40 -9.99 37.78
C ASP A 274 2.91 -9.08 38.92
N ASP A 275 1.58 -8.90 38.98
CA ASP A 275 0.87 -8.21 40.07
C ASP A 275 0.92 -9.01 41.39
#